data_AF-A0A8T5VSZ4-F1
#
_entry.id   AF-A0A8T5VSZ4-F1
#
_cell.length_a   1.000
_cell.length_b   1.000
_cell.length_c   1.000
_cell.angle_alpha   90.00
_cell.angle_beta   90.00
_cell.angle_gamma   90.00
#
_symmetry.space_group_name_H-M   'P 1'
#
loop_
_entity.id
_entity.type
_entity.pdbx_description
1 polymer ?
#
loop_
_entity_poly.entity_id
_entity_poly.type
_entity_poly.pdbx_seq_one_letter_code
_entity_poly.pdbx_strand_id
1 'polypeptide(L)'
;MTKDSRCRPPITAEEAAELQRSRDRMIARDRLIDEMVDNNEMQIKNEYARGGAEIELACAVRSAARADAGSDAHAELERAVVRLEMLREEHRRLVAEREWLDTSLLEIDNGPSSGDHQRSGHA
;
A
#
# COMPACT_ATOMS: atom_id res chain seq x y z
N MET A 1 -53.82 25.68 -8.40
CA MET A 1 -53.35 25.48 -7.01
C MET A 1 -51.84 25.39 -7.04
N THR A 2 -51.20 26.23 -6.23
CA THR A 2 -49.80 26.63 -6.27
C THR A 2 -48.84 25.54 -5.82
N LYS A 3 -47.68 25.53 -6.47
CA LYS A 3 -46.53 24.64 -6.35
C LYS A 3 -46.10 24.40 -4.90
N ASP A 4 -46.18 23.15 -4.45
CA ASP A 4 -45.52 22.68 -3.25
C ASP A 4 -44.05 22.34 -3.58
N SER A 5 -43.27 23.40 -3.85
CA SER A 5 -41.82 23.28 -3.94
C SER A 5 -41.29 23.22 -2.52
N ARG A 6 -41.12 22.01 -2.00
CA ARG A 6 -40.42 21.70 -0.75
C ARG A 6 -39.00 22.28 -0.82
N CYS A 7 -38.87 23.54 -0.46
CA CYS A 7 -37.61 24.25 -0.36
C CYS A 7 -36.88 23.66 0.84
N ARG A 8 -35.91 22.79 0.58
CA ARG A 8 -35.00 22.29 1.61
C ARG A 8 -34.41 23.50 2.34
N PRO A 9 -34.39 23.54 3.68
CA PRO A 9 -33.75 24.65 4.40
C PRO A 9 -32.31 24.85 3.90
N PRO A 10 -31.83 26.10 3.78
CA PRO A 10 -30.43 26.35 3.45
C PRO A 10 -29.54 25.72 4.52
N ILE A 11 -28.49 25.03 4.07
CA ILE A 11 -27.52 24.40 4.97
C ILE A 11 -26.78 25.45 5.79
N THR A 12 -26.46 25.13 7.04
CA THR A 12 -25.65 25.98 7.91
C THR A 12 -24.19 26.03 7.45
N ALA A 13 -23.44 27.03 7.91
CA ALA A 13 -22.00 27.12 7.64
C ALA A 13 -21.23 25.91 8.20
N GLU A 14 -21.68 25.36 9.34
CA GLU A 14 -21.10 24.16 9.96
C GLU A 14 -21.36 22.91 9.12
N GLU A 15 -22.58 22.75 8.61
CA GLU A 15 -22.94 21.66 7.69
C GLU A 15 -22.16 21.76 6.36
N ALA A 16 -22.00 22.98 5.82
CA ALA A 16 -21.19 23.20 4.62
C ALA A 16 -19.70 22.85 4.86
N ALA A 17 -19.16 23.23 6.01
CA ALA A 17 -17.78 22.89 6.38
C ALA A 17 -17.59 21.39 6.59
N GLU A 18 -18.55 20.69 7.20
CA GLU A 18 -18.48 19.23 7.36
C GLU A 18 -18.62 18.50 6.02
N LEU A 19 -19.49 18.96 5.13
CA LEU A 19 -19.59 18.42 3.76
C LEU A 19 -18.27 18.57 3.01
N GLN A 20 -17.59 19.71 3.14
CA GLN A 20 -16.29 19.92 2.52
C GLN A 20 -15.23 18.98 3.11
N ARG A 21 -15.12 18.87 4.45
CA ARG A 21 -14.21 17.92 5.10
C ARG A 21 -14.47 16.48 4.69
N SER A 22 -15.74 16.08 4.60
CA SER A 22 -16.14 14.75 4.14
C SER A 22 -15.69 14.49 2.69
N ARG A 23 -15.87 15.47 1.81
CA ARG A 23 -15.38 15.39 0.43
C ARG A 23 -13.86 15.28 0.37
N ASP A 24 -13.14 16.06 1.18
CA ASP A 24 -11.68 16.04 1.21
C ASP A 24 -11.15 14.68 1.71
N ARG A 25 -11.77 14.10 2.74
CA ARG A 25 -11.48 12.73 3.21
C ARG A 25 -11.72 11.69 2.12
N MET A 26 -12.85 11.79 1.40
CA MET A 26 -13.16 10.88 0.30
C MET A 26 -12.09 10.94 -0.80
N ILE A 27 -11.66 12.13 -1.20
CA ILE A 27 -10.62 12.31 -2.23
C ILE A 27 -9.27 11.78 -1.73
N ALA A 28 -8.91 12.03 -0.48
CA ALA A 28 -7.67 11.52 0.10
C ALA A 28 -7.68 9.98 0.16
N ARG A 29 -8.81 9.40 0.57
CA ARG A 29 -9.02 7.95 0.60
C ARG A 29 -8.89 7.31 -0.78
N ASP A 30 -9.51 7.91 -1.79
CA ASP A 30 -9.48 7.42 -3.18
C ASP A 30 -8.05 7.35 -3.72
N ARG A 31 -7.27 8.43 -3.53
CA ARG A 31 -5.85 8.46 -3.91
C ARG A 31 -5.03 7.40 -3.20
N LEU A 32 -5.27 7.20 -1.91
CA LEU A 32 -4.56 6.21 -1.13
C LEU A 32 -4.88 4.78 -1.59
N ILE A 33 -6.13 4.52 -1.99
CA ILE A 33 -6.53 3.24 -2.57
C ILE A 33 -5.77 2.98 -3.88
N ASP A 34 -5.60 3.98 -4.74
CA ASP A 34 -4.81 3.82 -5.97
C ASP A 34 -3.35 3.45 -5.66
N GLU A 35 -2.72 4.14 -4.71
CA GLU A 35 -1.35 3.81 -4.26
C GLU A 35 -1.24 2.39 -3.68
N MET A 36 -2.27 1.93 -2.94
CA MET A 36 -2.33 0.55 -2.43
C MET A 36 -2.47 -0.47 -3.55
N VAL A 37 -3.23 -0.17 -4.61
CA VAL A 37 -3.35 -1.03 -5.79
C VAL A 37 -2.02 -1.14 -6.50
N ASP A 38 -1.32 -0.02 -6.72
CA ASP A 38 0.00 0.00 -7.35
C ASP A 38 1.04 -0.79 -6.53
N ASN A 39 1.06 -0.60 -5.20
CA ASN A 39 1.94 -1.36 -4.32
C ASN A 39 1.65 -2.86 -4.38
N ASN A 40 0.37 -3.28 -4.40
CA ASN A 40 -0.02 -4.68 -4.55
C ASN A 40 0.47 -5.27 -5.88
N GLU A 41 0.32 -4.54 -6.98
CA GLU A 41 0.81 -4.98 -8.27
C GLU A 41 2.33 -5.19 -8.24
N MET A 42 3.06 -4.27 -7.62
CA MET A 42 4.52 -4.37 -7.46
C MET A 42 4.93 -5.55 -6.58
N GLN A 43 4.18 -5.84 -5.50
CA GLN A 43 4.42 -7.01 -4.66
C GLN A 43 4.24 -8.32 -5.44
N ILE A 44 3.18 -8.43 -6.24
CA ILE A 44 2.92 -9.60 -7.09
C ILE A 44 4.05 -9.78 -8.11
N LYS A 45 4.45 -8.71 -8.81
CA LYS A 45 5.57 -8.74 -9.77
C LYS A 45 6.88 -9.17 -9.09
N ASN A 46 7.16 -8.65 -7.89
CA ASN A 46 8.33 -9.03 -7.13
C ASN A 46 8.31 -10.51 -6.73
N GLU A 47 7.16 -11.03 -6.28
CA GLU A 47 6.99 -12.44 -5.92
C GLU A 47 7.31 -13.37 -7.09
N TYR A 48 6.74 -13.10 -8.27
CA TYR A 48 7.04 -13.87 -9.48
C TYR A 48 8.52 -13.80 -9.87
N ALA A 49 9.12 -12.60 -9.82
CA ALA A 49 10.53 -12.42 -10.11
C ALA A 49 11.43 -13.17 -9.13
N ARG A 50 11.07 -13.19 -7.84
CA ARG A 50 11.79 -13.91 -6.78
C ARG A 50 11.73 -15.41 -6.99
N GLY A 51 10.56 -15.96 -7.31
CA GLY A 51 10.43 -17.39 -7.64
C GLY A 51 11.30 -17.79 -8.84
N GLY A 52 11.38 -16.95 -9.87
CA GLY A 52 12.32 -17.15 -10.98
C GLY A 52 13.79 -17.11 -10.55
N ALA A 53 14.17 -16.11 -9.74
CA ALA A 53 15.53 -15.96 -9.24
C ALA A 53 15.97 -17.12 -8.33
N GLU A 54 15.05 -17.72 -7.57
CA GLU A 54 15.32 -18.91 -6.75
C GLU A 54 15.65 -20.13 -7.61
N ILE A 55 14.95 -20.30 -8.74
CA ILE A 55 15.24 -21.36 -9.72
C ILE A 55 16.61 -21.13 -10.39
N GLU A 56 16.89 -19.89 -10.78
CA GLU A 56 18.18 -19.48 -11.35
C GLU A 56 19.32 -19.77 -10.35
N LEU A 57 19.15 -19.39 -9.09
CA LEU A 57 20.12 -19.66 -8.02
C LEU A 57 20.35 -21.15 -7.84
N ALA A 58 19.29 -21.96 -7.76
CA ALA A 58 19.42 -23.41 -7.62
C ALA A 58 20.18 -24.03 -8.81
N CYS A 59 19.95 -23.53 -10.02
CA CYS A 59 20.71 -23.94 -11.20
C CYS A 59 22.18 -23.53 -11.11
N ALA A 60 22.47 -22.29 -10.72
CA ALA A 60 23.83 -21.78 -10.60
C ALA A 60 24.64 -22.52 -9.52
N VAL A 61 24.02 -22.80 -8.36
CA VAL A 61 24.61 -23.62 -7.29
C VAL A 61 25.00 -25.01 -7.83
N ARG A 62 24.10 -25.65 -8.56
CA ARG A 62 24.38 -26.97 -9.16
C ARG A 62 25.51 -26.91 -10.20
N SER A 63 25.58 -25.85 -11.00
CA SER A 63 26.65 -25.66 -11.99
C SER A 63 28.01 -25.41 -11.34
N ALA A 64 28.06 -24.57 -10.31
CA ALA A 64 29.27 -24.25 -9.57
C ALA A 64 29.81 -25.43 -8.75
N ALA A 65 28.94 -26.35 -8.33
CA ALA A 65 29.34 -27.55 -7.58
C ALA A 65 29.98 -28.65 -8.43
N ARG A 66 30.08 -28.49 -9.76
CA ARG A 66 30.72 -29.49 -10.64
C ARG A 66 32.23 -29.47 -10.46
N ALA A 67 32.86 -30.65 -10.60
CA ALA A 67 34.32 -30.79 -10.44
C ALA A 67 35.13 -30.01 -11.48
N ASP A 68 34.54 -29.70 -12.63
CA ASP A 68 35.10 -28.92 -13.73
C ASP A 68 34.55 -27.48 -13.80
N ALA A 69 33.85 -27.03 -12.75
CA ALA A 69 33.26 -25.69 -12.72
C ALA A 69 34.36 -24.61 -12.82
N GLY A 70 34.29 -23.82 -13.89
CA GLY A 70 35.19 -22.69 -14.12
C GLY A 70 34.79 -21.43 -13.35
N SER A 71 35.56 -20.35 -13.58
CA SER A 71 35.29 -19.01 -13.06
C SER A 71 33.90 -18.50 -13.45
N ASP A 72 33.42 -18.86 -14.64
CA ASP A 72 32.17 -18.34 -15.18
C ASP A 72 30.96 -18.87 -14.41
N ALA A 73 30.97 -20.16 -14.01
CA ALA A 73 29.92 -20.75 -13.20
C ALA A 73 29.85 -20.13 -11.80
N HIS A 74 31.00 -19.78 -11.21
CA HIS A 74 31.05 -19.06 -9.94
C HIS A 74 30.55 -17.62 -10.10
N ALA A 75 30.91 -16.93 -11.19
CA ALA A 75 30.41 -15.59 -11.46
C ALA A 75 28.90 -15.57 -11.71
N GLU A 76 28.33 -16.60 -12.34
CA GLU A 76 26.88 -16.79 -12.47
C GLU A 76 26.20 -16.99 -11.12
N LEU A 77 26.79 -17.80 -10.24
CA LEU A 77 26.31 -18.00 -8.87
C LEU A 77 26.26 -16.67 -8.10
N GLU A 78 27.34 -15.89 -8.13
CA GLU A 78 27.38 -14.58 -7.46
C GLU A 78 26.30 -13.63 -8.00
N ARG A 79 26.11 -13.58 -9.33
CA ARG A 79 25.06 -12.77 -9.94
C ARG A 79 23.66 -13.21 -9.50
N ALA A 80 23.41 -14.52 -9.43
CA ALA A 80 22.13 -15.07 -8.99
C ALA A 80 21.85 -14.74 -7.51
N VAL A 81 22.86 -14.83 -6.64
CA VAL A 81 22.75 -14.45 -5.22
C VAL A 81 22.43 -12.96 -5.09
N VAL A 82 23.20 -12.08 -5.76
CA VAL A 82 22.98 -10.63 -5.70
C VAL A 82 21.57 -10.27 -6.20
N ARG A 83 21.14 -10.87 -7.31
CA ARG A 83 19.79 -10.64 -7.86
C ARG A 83 18.70 -11.04 -6.88
N LEU A 84 18.83 -12.20 -6.23
CA LEU A 84 17.84 -12.67 -5.26
C LEU A 84 17.78 -11.74 -4.03
N GLU A 85 18.93 -11.29 -3.54
CA GLU A 85 18.98 -10.34 -2.41
C GLU A 85 18.36 -8.99 -2.75
N MET A 86 18.59 -8.46 -3.96
CA MET A 86 17.91 -7.24 -4.42
C MET A 86 16.38 -7.39 -4.42
N LEU A 87 15.87 -8.55 -4.88
CA LEU A 87 14.43 -8.81 -4.88
C LEU A 87 13.87 -8.95 -3.47
N ARG A 88 14.63 -9.53 -2.54
CA ARG A 88 14.26 -9.63 -1.11
C ARG A 88 14.22 -8.28 -0.42
N GLU A 89 15.18 -7.39 -0.72
CA GLU A 89 15.16 -6.01 -0.22
C GLU A 89 13.95 -5.25 -0.75
N GLU A 90 13.70 -5.35 -2.06
CA GLU A 90 12.53 -4.71 -2.67
C GLU A 90 11.23 -5.22 -2.06
N HIS A 91 11.12 -6.52 -1.79
CA HIS A 91 9.96 -7.07 -1.08
C HIS A 91 9.78 -6.43 0.31
N ARG A 92 10.87 -6.29 1.08
CA ARG A 92 10.82 -5.65 2.41
C ARG A 92 10.38 -4.19 2.32
N ARG A 93 10.87 -3.45 1.32
CA ARG A 93 10.44 -2.07 1.04
C ARG A 93 8.93 -2.01 0.74
N LEU A 94 8.44 -2.86 -0.14
CA LEU A 94 7.02 -2.89 -0.54
C LEU A 94 6.10 -3.27 0.62
N VAL A 95 6.52 -4.20 1.49
CA VAL A 95 5.77 -4.56 2.71
C VAL A 95 5.70 -3.38 3.68
N ALA A 96 6.82 -2.69 3.93
CA ALA A 96 6.83 -1.52 4.80
C ALA A 96 5.97 -0.37 4.26
N GLU A 97 6.02 -0.14 2.93
CA GLU A 97 5.14 0.81 2.26
C GLU A 97 3.66 0.42 2.42
N ARG A 98 3.33 -0.87 2.30
CA ARG A 98 1.96 -1.35 2.51
C ARG A 98 1.47 -1.11 3.93
N GLU A 99 2.29 -1.39 4.94
CA GLU A 99 1.96 -1.13 6.35
C GLU A 99 1.71 0.37 6.61
N TRP A 100 2.50 1.23 5.97
CA TRP A 100 2.31 2.67 6.04
C TRP A 100 1.01 3.12 5.36
N LEU A 101 0.69 2.58 4.18
CA LEU A 101 -0.56 2.85 3.47
C LEU A 101 -1.78 2.39 4.27
N ASP A 102 -1.74 1.17 4.83
CA ASP A 102 -2.81 0.64 5.67
C ASP A 102 -3.03 1.53 6.92
N THR A 103 -1.95 2.00 7.55
CA THR A 103 -2.02 2.93 8.69
C THR A 103 -2.64 4.27 8.28
N SER A 104 -2.19 4.82 7.15
CA SER A 104 -2.69 6.10 6.62
C SER A 104 -4.19 6.03 6.29
N LEU A 105 -4.66 4.88 5.79
CA LEU A 105 -6.08 4.68 5.48
C LEU A 105 -6.92 4.67 6.75
N LEU A 106 -6.44 3.99 7.80
CA LEU A 106 -7.10 3.98 9.11
C LEU A 106 -7.19 5.39 9.72
N GLU A 107 -6.15 6.22 9.57
CA GLU A 107 -6.18 7.60 10.05
C GLU A 107 -7.26 8.43 9.33
N ILE A 108 -7.40 8.26 8.01
CA ILE A 108 -8.43 8.95 7.21
C ILE A 108 -9.84 8.48 7.60
N ASP A 109 -10.04 7.16 7.75
CA ASP A 109 -11.35 6.58 8.06
C ASP A 109 -11.81 6.91 9.49
N ASN A 110 -10.88 7.03 10.44
CA ASN A 110 -11.21 7.38 11.82
C ASN A 110 -11.54 8.88 12.01
N GLY A 111 -10.96 9.77 11.19
CA GLY A 111 -11.19 11.21 11.25
C GLY A 111 -10.98 11.84 12.66
N PRO A 112 -11.15 13.16 12.82
CA PRO A 112 -11.33 13.72 14.15
C PRO A 112 -12.70 13.27 14.69
N SER A 113 -12.70 12.38 15.69
CA SER A 113 -13.90 11.98 16.41
C SER A 113 -14.64 13.23 16.91
N SER A 114 -15.83 13.49 16.36
CA SER A 114 -16.77 14.47 16.89
C SER A 114 -17.38 14.05 18.24
N GLY A 115 -16.92 12.92 18.81
CA GLY A 115 -17.40 12.33 20.07
C GLY A 115 -16.79 12.89 21.36
N ASP A 116 -15.72 13.69 21.31
CA ASP A 116 -15.04 14.18 22.52
C ASP A 116 -15.70 15.42 23.16
N HIS A 117 -16.83 15.90 22.63
CA HIS A 117 -17.58 17.04 23.20
C HIS A 117 -18.87 16.66 23.95
N GLN A 118 -19.16 15.36 24.16
CA GLN A 118 -20.36 14.93 24.90
C GLN A 118 -20.11 13.97 26.08
N ARG A 119 -18.96 14.04 26.74
CA ARG A 119 -18.78 13.47 28.10
C ARG A 119 -18.46 14.55 29.14
N SER A 120 -19.31 15.55 29.22
CA SER A 120 -19.46 16.40 30.40
C SER A 120 -20.94 16.47 30.75
N GLY A 121 -21.41 15.52 31.55
CA GLY A 121 -22.79 15.54 32.02
C GLY A 121 -23.32 14.19 32.48
N HIS A 122 -22.86 13.71 33.62
CA HIS A 122 -23.76 13.34 34.71
C HIS A 122 -22.94 13.05 35.98
N ALA A 123 -23.05 14.00 36.92
CA ALA A 123 -23.00 13.72 38.34
C ALA A 123 -24.42 13.29 38.79
#